data_AF-A0AAE0D883-F1
#
_entry.id   AF-A0AAE0D883-F1
#
_cell.length_a   1.000
_cell.length_b   1.000
_cell.length_c   1.000
_cell.angle_alpha   90.00
_cell.angle_beta   90.00
_cell.angle_gamma   90.00
#
_symmetry.space_group_name_H-M   'P 1'
#
loop_
_entity.id
_entity.type
_entity.pdbx_description
1 polymer ?
#
loop_
_entity_poly.entity_id
_entity_poly.type
_entity_poly.pdbx_seq_one_letter_code
_entity_poly.pdbx_strand_id
1 'polypeptide(L)'
;MHFSAFIISAGLMAAGSVFAAPNSIVERVPVAESIANATAMGVDVYAAIPEDAVKVKEGQYTAEPGSKAWAWIRAQIDLPNTEETRREIEKRQGWANIGIGMFAQDWCTGQAGWFDNVIYGYNCYVDLNMYSVGISYRGRRSNEQLDFSRLSGNDWCGTYLYSAGQNTPTGCFNSQAINCFRLTSH
;
A
#
# COMPACT_ATOMS: atom_id res chain seq x y z
N MET A 1 18.57 -5.11 -76.79
CA MET A 1 19.32 -3.88 -76.42
C MET A 1 18.32 -2.75 -76.31
N HIS A 2 17.99 -2.32 -75.10
CA HIS A 2 17.02 -1.26 -74.86
C HIS A 2 17.63 -0.16 -73.99
N PHE A 3 17.55 1.03 -74.58
CA PHE A 3 17.71 2.42 -74.18
C PHE A 3 18.25 2.80 -72.78
N SER A 4 19.23 3.69 -72.87
CA SER A 4 19.84 4.53 -71.85
C SER A 4 18.94 5.67 -71.35
N ALA A 5 19.36 6.19 -70.18
CA ALA A 5 19.37 7.59 -69.73
C ALA A 5 18.35 8.04 -68.66
N PHE A 6 18.97 8.43 -67.53
CA PHE A 6 18.48 9.15 -66.37
C PHE A 6 17.84 10.52 -66.71
N ILE A 7 16.96 11.02 -65.82
CA ILE A 7 17.00 12.38 -65.27
C ILE A 7 16.31 12.39 -63.88
N ILE A 8 16.97 13.06 -62.94
CA ILE A 8 16.58 13.36 -61.56
C ILE A 8 15.56 14.51 -61.56
N SER A 9 14.55 14.48 -60.69
CA SER A 9 13.88 15.71 -60.24
C SER A 9 13.38 15.57 -58.81
N ALA A 10 13.96 16.40 -57.96
CA ALA A 10 13.57 16.62 -56.57
C ALA A 10 12.23 17.36 -56.50
N GLY A 11 11.28 16.80 -55.78
CA GLY A 11 10.01 17.44 -55.41
C GLY A 11 10.11 18.00 -53.99
N LEU A 12 10.42 19.28 -53.89
CA LEU A 12 10.33 20.08 -52.67
C LEU A 12 8.84 20.38 -52.39
N MET A 13 8.32 19.98 -51.24
CA MET A 13 7.07 20.53 -50.70
C MET A 13 7.27 20.78 -49.20
N ALA A 14 7.35 22.06 -48.87
CA ALA A 14 7.33 22.60 -47.52
C ALA A 14 5.90 22.51 -46.95
N ALA A 15 5.76 22.10 -45.69
CA ALA A 15 4.58 22.43 -44.90
C ALA A 15 4.89 22.35 -43.39
N GLY A 16 4.89 23.52 -42.75
CA GLY A 16 4.39 23.71 -41.39
C GLY A 16 5.22 23.13 -40.25
N SER A 17 6.18 23.90 -39.76
CA SER A 17 6.60 23.86 -38.36
C SER A 17 5.41 24.24 -37.47
N VAL A 18 4.65 23.25 -37.02
CA VAL A 18 3.75 23.43 -35.88
C VAL A 18 4.61 23.28 -34.63
N PHE A 19 4.87 24.41 -33.98
CA PHE A 19 5.23 24.43 -32.57
C PHE A 19 4.11 23.72 -31.80
N ALA A 20 4.27 22.42 -31.57
CA ALA A 20 3.55 21.74 -30.51
C ALA A 20 4.07 22.36 -29.21
N ALA A 21 3.27 23.25 -28.64
CA ALA A 21 3.42 23.64 -27.25
C ALA A 21 3.59 22.36 -26.42
N PRO A 22 4.51 22.31 -25.44
CA PRO A 22 4.54 21.21 -24.51
C PRO A 22 3.23 21.30 -23.73
N ASN A 23 2.22 20.54 -24.16
CA ASN A 23 1.20 20.11 -23.24
C ASN A 23 1.98 19.33 -22.20
N SER A 24 2.20 19.97 -21.05
CA SER A 24 2.56 19.31 -19.82
C SER A 24 1.58 18.17 -19.69
N ILE A 25 2.02 16.96 -20.05
CA ILE A 25 1.39 15.75 -19.60
C ILE A 25 1.57 15.86 -18.10
N VAL A 26 0.55 16.40 -17.43
CA VAL A 26 0.37 16.13 -16.01
C VAL A 26 0.18 14.63 -15.99
N GLU A 27 1.28 13.92 -15.77
CA GLU A 27 1.29 12.52 -15.47
C GLU A 27 0.41 12.38 -14.24
N ARG A 28 -0.88 12.08 -14.46
CA ARG A 28 -1.75 11.63 -13.37
C ARG A 28 -1.08 10.36 -12.90
N VAL A 29 -0.33 10.46 -11.80
CA VAL A 29 0.11 9.30 -11.03
C VAL A 29 -1.10 8.38 -10.94
N PRO A 30 -1.05 7.15 -11.49
CA PRO A 30 -2.19 6.28 -11.50
C PRO A 30 -2.67 6.12 -10.06
N VAL A 31 -3.85 6.64 -9.77
CA VAL A 31 -4.47 6.51 -8.45
C VAL A 31 -4.75 5.03 -8.27
N ALA A 32 -4.20 4.44 -7.21
CA ALA A 32 -4.43 3.04 -6.92
C ALA A 32 -5.93 2.75 -6.83
N GLU A 33 -6.35 1.61 -7.37
CA GLU A 33 -7.77 1.21 -7.42
C GLU A 33 -8.43 1.23 -6.03
N SER A 34 -7.68 0.88 -4.99
CA SER A 34 -8.13 0.91 -3.60
C SER A 34 -8.50 2.32 -3.11
N ILE A 35 -7.72 3.34 -3.49
CA ILE A 35 -8.00 4.74 -3.16
C ILE A 35 -9.26 5.20 -3.90
N ALA A 36 -9.36 4.90 -5.19
CA ALA A 36 -10.53 5.25 -6.00
C ALA A 36 -11.82 4.60 -5.45
N ASN A 37 -11.74 3.32 -5.06
CA ASN A 37 -12.86 2.60 -4.46
C ASN A 37 -13.27 3.21 -3.11
N ALA A 38 -12.32 3.50 -2.22
CA ALA A 38 -12.61 4.16 -0.95
C ALA A 38 -13.27 5.53 -1.17
N THR A 39 -12.74 6.36 -2.07
CA THR A 39 -13.33 7.66 -2.41
C THR A 39 -14.74 7.52 -2.97
N ALA A 40 -15.02 6.52 -3.82
CA ALA A 40 -16.36 6.25 -4.34
C ALA A 40 -17.37 5.88 -3.24
N MET A 41 -16.90 5.28 -2.14
CA MET A 41 -17.69 5.00 -0.94
C MET A 41 -17.83 6.21 0.00
N GLY A 42 -17.32 7.38 -0.40
CA GLY A 42 -17.32 8.61 0.40
C GLY A 42 -16.36 8.55 1.58
N VAL A 43 -15.30 7.75 1.49
CA VAL A 43 -14.26 7.66 2.51
C VAL A 43 -13.16 8.68 2.22
N ASP A 44 -12.85 9.51 3.20
CA ASP A 44 -11.62 10.29 3.23
C ASP A 44 -10.48 9.38 3.73
N VAL A 45 -9.54 9.06 2.85
CA VAL A 45 -8.41 8.16 3.13
C VAL A 45 -7.37 8.79 4.08
N TYR A 46 -7.41 10.10 4.28
CA TYR A 46 -6.52 10.81 5.21
C TYR A 46 -7.17 11.04 6.58
N ALA A 47 -8.50 10.98 6.67
CA ALA A 47 -9.23 11.03 7.92
C ALA A 47 -9.01 9.78 8.78
N ALA A 48 -9.55 9.82 10.00
CA ALA A 48 -9.63 8.67 10.89
C ALA A 48 -10.33 7.48 10.22
N ILE A 49 -10.02 6.27 10.68
CA ILE A 49 -10.70 5.07 10.20
C ILE A 49 -12.23 5.22 10.38
N PRO A 50 -13.04 4.87 9.38
CA PRO A 50 -14.50 4.91 9.48
C PRO A 50 -15.06 4.16 10.69
N GLU A 51 -16.20 4.64 11.20
CA GLU A 51 -16.84 4.14 12.42
C GLU A 51 -17.43 2.73 12.31
N ASP A 52 -17.56 2.20 11.10
CA ASP A 52 -17.99 0.82 10.84
C ASP A 52 -16.84 -0.20 11.04
N ALA A 53 -15.66 0.24 11.46
CA ALA A 53 -14.61 -0.62 11.97
C ALA A 53 -14.95 -1.17 13.36
N VAL A 54 -14.63 -2.44 13.61
CA VAL A 54 -14.66 -2.99 14.97
C VAL A 54 -13.34 -2.65 15.65
N LYS A 55 -13.40 -1.77 16.65
CA LYS A 55 -12.23 -1.42 17.47
C LYS A 55 -11.97 -2.53 18.49
N VAL A 56 -10.83 -3.21 18.37
CA VAL A 56 -10.39 -4.25 19.32
C VAL A 56 -9.69 -3.61 20.52
N LYS A 57 -8.79 -2.67 20.25
CA LYS A 57 -8.10 -1.82 21.24
C LYS A 57 -7.62 -0.54 20.56
N GLU A 58 -6.99 0.37 21.32
CA GLU A 58 -6.43 1.58 20.75
C GLU A 58 -5.40 1.25 19.65
N GLY A 59 -5.55 1.88 18.48
CA GLY A 59 -4.71 1.61 17.31
C GLY A 59 -4.91 0.24 16.66
N GLN A 60 -5.87 -0.59 17.08
CA GLN A 60 -6.18 -1.90 16.48
C GLN A 60 -7.64 -2.01 16.08
N TYR A 61 -7.86 -2.28 14.80
CA TYR A 61 -9.18 -2.32 14.19
C TYR A 61 -9.35 -3.59 13.34
N THR A 62 -10.57 -4.08 13.23
CA THR A 62 -10.93 -5.09 12.23
C THR A 62 -12.08 -4.61 11.35
N ALA A 63 -12.11 -5.08 10.10
CA ALA A 63 -13.13 -4.71 9.14
C ALA A 63 -13.41 -5.85 8.15
N GLU A 64 -14.67 -5.97 7.72
CA GLU A 64 -15.10 -6.94 6.72
C GLU A 64 -15.11 -6.33 5.31
N PRO A 65 -14.81 -7.13 4.27
CA PRO A 65 -14.93 -6.69 2.89
C PRO A 65 -16.29 -6.06 2.59
N GLY A 66 -16.27 -4.92 1.89
CA GLY A 66 -17.46 -4.15 1.55
C GLY A 66 -17.84 -3.06 2.56
N SER A 67 -17.19 -3.01 3.73
CA SER A 67 -17.34 -1.88 4.66
C SER A 67 -16.48 -0.68 4.24
N LYS A 68 -16.83 0.52 4.73
CA LYS A 68 -16.02 1.73 4.50
C LYS A 68 -14.68 1.62 5.19
N ALA A 69 -14.63 1.09 6.41
CA ALA A 69 -13.39 0.83 7.12
C ALA A 69 -12.46 -0.12 6.35
N TRP A 70 -13.00 -1.16 5.73
CA TRP A 70 -12.18 -2.08 4.94
C TRP A 70 -11.58 -1.39 3.70
N ALA A 71 -12.39 -0.60 2.99
CA ALA A 71 -11.91 0.18 1.85
C ALA A 71 -10.84 1.20 2.27
N TRP A 72 -11.03 1.85 3.43
CA TRP A 72 -10.03 2.73 4.03
C TRP A 72 -8.72 1.99 4.31
N ILE A 73 -8.78 0.81 4.95
CA ILE A 73 -7.60 -0.01 5.28
C ILE A 73 -6.84 -0.39 4.00
N ARG A 74 -7.56 -0.79 2.94
CA ARG A 74 -6.90 -1.09 1.67
C ARG A 74 -6.25 0.13 1.04
N ALA A 75 -6.92 1.27 1.06
CA ALA A 75 -6.36 2.51 0.54
C ALA A 75 -5.07 2.90 1.27
N GLN A 76 -4.98 2.70 2.60
CA GLN A 76 -3.77 3.04 3.37
C GLN A 76 -2.49 2.39 2.83
N ILE A 77 -2.59 1.14 2.37
CA ILE A 77 -1.45 0.35 1.89
C ILE A 77 -0.92 0.89 0.56
N ASP A 78 -1.80 1.52 -0.22
CA ASP A 78 -1.49 2.01 -1.56
C ASP A 78 -1.32 3.55 -1.60
N LEU A 79 -1.39 4.22 -0.45
CA LEU A 79 -1.08 5.65 -0.36
C LEU A 79 0.37 5.91 -0.80
N PRO A 80 0.60 6.94 -1.62
CA PRO A 80 1.92 7.20 -2.16
C PRO A 80 2.87 7.68 -1.05
N ASN A 81 4.12 7.22 -1.08
CA ASN A 81 5.13 7.66 -0.12
C ASN A 81 5.67 9.05 -0.47
N THR A 82 4.87 10.09 -0.26
CA THR A 82 5.22 11.50 -0.47
C THR A 82 5.22 12.27 0.84
N GLU A 83 5.86 13.44 0.83
CA GLU A 83 5.86 14.38 1.96
C GLU A 83 4.45 14.86 2.33
N GLU A 84 3.55 14.98 1.36
CA GLU A 84 2.15 15.35 1.59
C GLU A 84 1.40 14.23 2.32
N THR A 85 1.46 13.00 1.81
CA THR A 85 0.89 11.82 2.49
C THR A 85 1.43 11.69 3.90
N ARG A 86 2.74 11.93 4.09
CA ARG A 86 3.39 11.91 5.40
C ARG A 86 2.69 12.84 6.38
N ARG A 87 2.52 14.11 5.99
CA ARG A 87 1.93 15.14 6.84
C ARG A 87 0.49 14.82 7.20
N GLU A 88 -0.30 14.35 6.24
CA GLU A 88 -1.69 13.98 6.52
C GLU A 88 -1.79 12.80 7.48
N ILE A 89 -0.94 11.78 7.32
CA ILE A 89 -0.91 10.64 8.24
C ILE A 89 -0.38 11.05 9.62
N GLU A 90 0.67 11.87 9.69
CA GLU A 90 1.19 12.41 10.95
C GLU A 90 0.13 13.22 11.70
N LYS A 91 -0.69 14.02 11.00
CA LYS A 91 -1.82 14.74 11.62
C LYS A 91 -2.85 13.78 12.21
N ARG A 92 -3.18 12.68 11.51
CA ARG A 92 -4.14 11.68 11.98
C ARG A 92 -3.60 10.86 13.15
N GLN A 93 -2.34 10.45 13.10
CA GLN A 93 -1.75 9.47 14.01
C GLN A 93 -0.89 10.09 15.12
N GLY A 94 -0.60 11.39 15.07
CA GLY A 94 0.13 12.15 16.08
C GLY A 94 1.66 12.18 15.90
N TRP A 95 2.31 11.03 15.71
CA TRP A 95 3.78 10.93 15.66
C TRP A 95 4.33 10.08 14.49
N ALA A 96 3.42 9.62 13.62
CA ALA A 96 3.53 8.58 12.59
C ALA A 96 4.63 7.51 12.76
N ASN A 97 4.20 6.34 13.24
CA ASN A 97 4.87 5.07 12.97
C ASN A 97 4.18 4.35 11.80
N ILE A 98 4.83 3.30 11.28
CA ILE A 98 4.33 2.47 10.18
C ILE A 98 2.93 1.91 10.49
N GLY A 99 2.04 1.86 9.49
CA GLY A 99 0.76 1.16 9.59
C GLY A 99 0.86 -0.23 8.97
N ILE A 100 0.29 -1.23 9.63
CA ILE A 100 0.34 -2.64 9.19
C ILE A 100 -1.07 -3.19 9.08
N GLY A 101 -1.40 -3.72 7.91
CA GLY A 101 -2.60 -4.49 7.65
C GLY A 101 -2.30 -5.98 7.58
N MET A 102 -3.15 -6.82 8.15
CA MET A 102 -3.14 -8.27 7.99
C MET A 102 -4.48 -8.72 7.43
N PHE A 103 -4.48 -9.69 6.52
CA PHE A 103 -5.68 -10.05 5.76
C PHE A 103 -5.91 -11.55 5.71
N ALA A 104 -7.17 -11.97 5.80
CA ALA A 104 -7.58 -13.36 5.88
C ALA A 104 -7.41 -14.14 4.57
N GLN A 105 -7.08 -13.47 3.46
CA GLN A 105 -6.82 -14.07 2.16
C GLN A 105 -5.61 -13.43 1.48
N ASP A 106 -5.21 -13.98 0.35
CA ASP A 106 -4.09 -13.48 -0.45
C ASP A 106 -4.37 -12.08 -1.01
N TRP A 107 -3.28 -11.37 -1.36
CA TRP A 107 -3.33 -10.07 -2.02
C TRP A 107 -4.13 -9.00 -1.27
N CYS A 108 -4.09 -9.07 0.05
CA CYS A 108 -4.78 -8.16 0.97
C CYS A 108 -6.29 -8.14 0.70
N THR A 109 -6.88 -9.33 0.66
CA THR A 109 -8.33 -9.51 0.49
C THR A 109 -8.93 -10.25 1.69
N GLY A 110 -10.26 -10.33 1.77
CA GLY A 110 -10.93 -10.92 2.93
C GLY A 110 -10.89 -10.01 4.17
N GLN A 111 -11.30 -10.55 5.32
CA GLN A 111 -11.32 -9.81 6.58
C GLN A 111 -9.95 -9.21 6.89
N ALA A 112 -9.94 -7.95 7.31
CA ALA A 112 -8.74 -7.19 7.59
C ALA A 112 -8.59 -6.93 9.09
N GLY A 113 -7.35 -7.06 9.59
CA GLY A 113 -6.89 -6.45 10.83
C GLY A 113 -5.94 -5.31 10.52
N TRP A 114 -6.13 -4.15 11.15
CA TRP A 114 -5.34 -2.95 10.93
C TRP A 114 -4.71 -2.46 12.23
N PHE A 115 -3.45 -2.06 12.13
CA PHE A 115 -2.64 -1.57 13.24
C PHE A 115 -2.03 -0.22 12.89
N ASP A 116 -2.50 0.83 13.56
CA ASP A 116 -1.89 2.16 13.53
C ASP A 116 -0.81 2.27 14.59
N ASN A 117 0.15 3.18 14.36
CA ASN A 117 1.18 3.54 15.33
C ASN A 117 1.95 2.35 15.91
N VAL A 118 2.33 1.39 15.06
CA VAL A 118 3.02 0.17 15.49
C VAL A 118 4.28 0.50 16.29
N ILE A 119 4.34 -0.02 17.52
CA ILE A 119 5.42 0.20 18.48
C ILE A 119 6.47 -0.93 18.37
N TYR A 120 7.75 -0.58 18.47
CA TYR A 120 8.83 -1.58 18.47
C TYR A 120 8.74 -2.55 19.64
N GLY A 121 9.05 -3.82 19.37
CA GLY A 121 9.15 -4.87 20.38
C GLY A 121 7.82 -5.36 20.94
N TYR A 122 6.69 -4.78 20.51
CA TYR A 122 5.36 -5.18 20.95
C TYR A 122 4.72 -6.23 20.03
N ASN A 123 4.11 -7.25 20.63
CA ASN A 123 3.40 -8.31 19.90
C ASN A 123 2.00 -7.83 19.49
N CYS A 124 1.80 -7.61 18.20
CA CYS A 124 0.51 -7.29 17.61
C CYS A 124 -0.10 -8.56 17.01
N TYR A 125 -1.32 -8.92 17.42
CA TYR A 125 -1.98 -10.13 16.95
C TYR A 125 -3.45 -9.92 16.61
N VAL A 126 -3.97 -10.84 15.81
CA VAL A 126 -5.38 -10.99 15.46
C VAL A 126 -5.82 -12.41 15.75
N ASP A 127 -7.07 -12.58 16.17
CA ASP A 127 -7.63 -13.88 16.57
C ASP A 127 -8.12 -14.70 15.35
N LEU A 128 -7.43 -14.56 14.22
CA LEU A 128 -7.74 -15.22 12.94
C LEU A 128 -6.44 -15.56 12.20
N ASN A 129 -6.48 -16.56 11.32
CA ASN A 129 -5.37 -16.82 10.40
C ASN A 129 -5.37 -15.78 9.27
N MET A 130 -4.24 -15.13 9.09
CA MET A 130 -4.01 -14.16 8.03
C MET A 130 -2.96 -14.69 7.04
N TYR A 131 -3.14 -14.38 5.77
CA TYR A 131 -2.38 -14.92 4.63
C TYR A 131 -1.76 -13.84 3.75
N SER A 132 -1.98 -12.57 4.06
CA SER A 132 -1.22 -11.49 3.46
C SER A 132 -1.07 -10.30 4.41
N VAL A 133 -0.07 -9.47 4.11
CA VAL A 133 0.33 -8.33 4.92
C VAL A 133 0.47 -7.11 4.02
N GLY A 134 -0.07 -5.98 4.48
CA GLY A 134 0.08 -4.67 3.87
C GLY A 134 0.90 -3.73 4.74
N ILE A 135 1.83 -3.00 4.13
CA ILE A 135 2.62 -1.95 4.78
C ILE A 135 2.21 -0.60 4.20
N SER A 136 1.79 0.36 5.04
CA SER A 136 1.41 1.69 4.56
C SER A 136 2.51 2.72 4.60
N TYR A 137 2.37 3.71 3.70
CA TYR A 137 3.01 5.02 3.64
C TYR A 137 4.54 5.05 3.66
N ARG A 138 5.18 4.56 4.72
CA ARG A 138 6.63 4.39 4.76
C ARG A 138 6.99 2.91 4.71
N GLY A 139 7.94 2.58 3.85
CA GLY A 139 8.62 1.30 3.96
C GLY A 139 9.37 1.19 5.29
N ARG A 140 9.99 0.03 5.50
CA ARG A 140 10.87 -0.18 6.65
C ARG A 140 12.15 0.66 6.55
N ARG A 141 12.60 1.24 7.68
CA ARG A 141 13.91 1.89 7.82
C ARG A 141 15.03 0.85 7.71
N SER A 142 16.27 1.33 7.57
CA SER A 142 17.45 0.51 7.28
C SER A 142 17.80 -0.53 8.35
N ASN A 143 17.13 -0.56 9.49
CA ASN A 143 17.34 -1.55 10.52
C ASN A 143 16.03 -2.12 11.07
N GLU A 144 14.89 -1.83 10.42
CA GLU A 144 13.59 -2.35 10.79
C GLU A 144 13.29 -3.69 10.12
N GLN A 145 12.67 -4.60 10.87
CA GLN A 145 12.10 -5.83 10.33
C GLN A 145 10.72 -6.12 10.94
N LEU A 146 9.88 -6.86 10.22
CA LEU A 146 8.64 -7.41 10.75
C LEU A 146 8.85 -8.90 10.99
N ASP A 147 8.84 -9.29 12.26
CA ASP A 147 8.88 -10.69 12.67
C ASP A 147 7.46 -11.24 12.69
N PHE A 148 7.21 -12.32 11.98
CA PHE A 148 5.90 -12.95 11.92
C PHE A 148 5.88 -14.24 12.72
N SER A 149 4.76 -14.47 13.39
CA SER A 149 4.50 -15.65 14.21
C SER A 149 3.08 -16.14 14.02
N ARG A 150 2.84 -17.39 14.42
CA ARG A 150 1.51 -18.01 14.44
C ARG A 150 1.18 -18.56 15.82
N LEU A 151 -0.09 -18.87 16.00
CA LEU A 151 -0.62 -19.51 17.20
C LEU A 151 0.11 -20.81 17.52
N SER A 152 0.49 -20.96 18.78
CA SER A 152 0.94 -22.22 19.37
C SER A 152 0.37 -22.35 20.77
N GLY A 153 -0.40 -23.42 21.02
CA GLY A 153 -1.16 -23.56 22.25
C GLY A 153 -2.13 -22.38 22.43
N ASN A 154 -1.91 -21.57 23.48
CA ASN A 154 -2.71 -20.39 23.80
C ASN A 154 -1.99 -19.06 23.52
N ASP A 155 -0.82 -19.11 22.86
CA ASP A 155 -0.05 -17.91 22.51
C ASP A 155 -0.15 -17.64 21.01
N TRP A 156 -0.86 -16.56 20.64
CA TRP A 156 -1.03 -16.11 19.25
C TRP A 156 0.29 -15.78 18.54
N CYS A 157 1.36 -15.57 19.29
CA CYS A 157 2.72 -15.35 18.80
C CYS A 157 3.66 -16.53 19.10
N GLY A 158 3.13 -17.68 19.51
CA GLY A 158 3.89 -18.76 20.15
C GLY A 158 4.81 -19.57 19.23
N THR A 159 4.73 -19.41 17.90
CA THR A 159 5.71 -19.99 16.98
C THR A 159 6.18 -18.96 15.98
N TYR A 160 7.45 -18.59 16.09
CA TYR A 160 8.14 -17.77 15.09
C TYR A 160 8.15 -18.47 13.74
N LEU A 161 7.95 -17.70 12.68
CA LEU A 161 7.87 -18.20 11.32
C LEU A 161 9.01 -17.68 10.45
N TYR A 162 9.01 -16.37 10.20
CA TYR A 162 9.99 -15.71 9.36
C TYR A 162 9.96 -14.20 9.64
N SER A 163 10.96 -13.49 9.14
CA SER A 163 10.97 -12.03 9.14
C SER A 163 10.86 -11.53 7.71
N ALA A 164 10.04 -10.50 7.48
CA ALA A 164 10.25 -9.64 6.33
C ALA A 164 11.42 -8.71 6.67
N GLY A 165 12.55 -8.90 5.98
CA GLY A 165 13.83 -8.22 6.24
C GLY A 165 13.91 -6.82 5.62
N GLN A 166 14.84 -6.00 6.06
CA GLN A 166 15.06 -4.61 5.62
C GLN A 166 14.70 -4.32 4.14
N ASN A 167 14.04 -3.19 3.87
CA ASN A 167 13.62 -2.69 2.54
C ASN A 167 12.40 -3.37 1.89
N THR A 168 11.56 -4.14 2.59
CA THR A 168 10.23 -4.42 2.02
C THR A 168 9.50 -3.09 1.83
N PRO A 169 9.09 -2.78 0.58
CA PRO A 169 8.43 -1.52 0.27
C PRO A 169 7.03 -1.49 0.90
N THR A 170 6.41 -0.31 0.82
CA THR A 170 4.96 -0.20 1.01
C THR A 170 4.22 -1.06 0.01
N GLY A 171 2.99 -1.44 0.33
CA GLY A 171 2.17 -2.30 -0.50
C GLY A 171 1.84 -3.63 0.16
N CYS A 172 1.20 -4.50 -0.62
CA CYS A 172 0.73 -5.79 -0.18
C CYS A 172 1.66 -6.93 -0.63
N PHE A 173 1.84 -7.94 0.23
CA PHE A 173 2.51 -9.19 -0.13
C PHE A 173 1.85 -10.38 0.58
N ASN A 174 1.92 -11.55 -0.05
CA ASN A 174 1.42 -12.78 0.54
C ASN A 174 2.36 -13.30 1.64
N SER A 175 1.76 -13.95 2.62
CA SER A 175 2.42 -14.64 3.72
C SER A 175 1.94 -16.08 3.78
N GLN A 176 2.67 -16.92 4.52
CA GLN A 176 2.04 -18.11 5.08
C GLN A 176 1.02 -17.71 6.17
N ALA A 177 0.28 -18.67 6.72
CA ALA A 177 -0.66 -18.43 7.81
C ALA A 177 0.07 -17.83 9.03
N ILE A 178 -0.26 -16.59 9.37
CA ILE A 178 0.25 -15.82 10.50
C ILE A 178 -0.91 -15.36 11.38
N ASN A 179 -0.66 -15.15 12.67
CA ASN A 179 -1.63 -14.55 13.60
C ASN A 179 -1.05 -13.32 14.29
N CYS A 180 0.28 -13.18 14.27
CA CYS A 180 1.00 -12.17 15.03
C CYS A 180 2.17 -11.61 14.23
N PHE A 181 2.47 -10.34 14.46
CA PHE A 181 3.71 -9.71 14.04
C PHE A 181 4.32 -8.87 15.16
N ARG A 182 5.61 -8.60 15.02
CA ARG A 182 6.35 -7.65 15.87
C ARG A 182 7.27 -6.83 14.99
N LEU A 183 7.17 -5.51 15.10
CA LEU A 183 8.14 -4.60 14.49
C LEU A 183 9.38 -4.56 15.40
N THR A 184 10.55 -4.91 14.87
CA THR A 184 11.82 -4.86 15.61
C THR A 184 12.83 -3.98 14.89
N SER A 185 13.80 -3.47 15.65
CA SER A 185 14.92 -2.67 15.18
C SER A 185 16.21 -3.34 15.64
N HIS A 186 17.16 -3.54 14.73
CA HIS A 186 18.49 -4.10 15.03
C HIS A 186 19.60 -3.06 14.96
#